data_AF-A0A7M3X3K4-F1
#
_entry.id   AF-A0A7M3X3K4-F1
#
_cell.length_a   1.000
_cell.length_b   1.000
_cell.length_c   1.000
_cell.angle_alpha   90.00
_cell.angle_beta   90.00
_cell.angle_gamma   90.00
#
_symmetry.space_group_name_H-M   'P 1'
#
loop_
_entity.id
_entity.type
_entity.pdbx_description
1 polymer ?
#
loop_
_entity_poly.entity_id
_entity_poly.type
_entity_poly.pdbx_seq_one_letter_code
_entity_poly.pdbx_strand_id
1 'polypeptide(L)'
;MTDERTAVAAFLKKCNVYAEASIERKRERGELDDIAKWEAYIEFNQHALEEIANGTLDRWFEPNNEHQPPLVRLDVDVMEHVERSIWLNGILSPR
;
A
#
# COMPACT_ATOMS: atom_id res chain seq x y z
N MET A 1 -1.74 18.14 10.41
CA MET A 1 -1.87 16.98 9.50
C MET A 1 -0.58 16.88 8.73
N THR A 2 0.11 15.74 8.81
CA THR A 2 1.30 15.51 7.99
C THR A 2 0.83 15.22 6.57
N ASP A 3 1.37 15.95 5.61
CA ASP A 3 1.18 15.71 4.18
C ASP A 3 1.60 14.26 3.82
N GLU A 4 0.81 13.56 3.00
CA GLU A 4 0.97 12.13 2.69
C GLU A 4 2.35 11.85 2.09
N ARG A 5 2.79 12.70 1.17
CA ARG A 5 4.12 12.65 0.56
C ARG A 5 5.21 12.72 1.63
N THR A 6 5.09 13.65 2.56
CA THR A 6 6.02 13.78 3.69
C THR A 6 6.04 12.53 4.57
N ALA A 7 4.88 11.91 4.80
CA ALA A 7 4.79 10.67 5.58
C ALA A 7 5.47 9.49 4.88
N VAL A 8 5.23 9.29 3.58
CA VAL A 8 5.87 8.23 2.78
C VAL A 8 7.38 8.43 2.70
N ALA A 9 7.85 9.65 2.44
CA ALA A 9 9.28 9.96 2.42
C ALA A 9 9.95 9.70 3.79
N ALA A 10 9.29 10.05 4.89
CA ALA A 10 9.80 9.75 6.23
C ALA A 10 9.85 8.24 6.52
N PHE A 11 8.88 7.47 6.01
CA PHE A 11 8.86 6.02 6.11
C PHE A 11 10.04 5.38 5.35
N LEU A 12 10.25 5.73 4.08
CA LEU A 12 11.36 5.20 3.27
C LEU A 12 12.73 5.48 3.89
N LYS A 13 12.92 6.67 4.48
CA LYS A 13 14.15 7.00 5.22
C LYS A 13 14.38 6.06 6.41
N LYS A 14 13.32 5.72 7.16
CA LYS A 14 13.41 4.76 8.27
C LYS A 14 13.71 3.34 7.77
N CYS A 15 13.15 2.94 6.62
CA CYS A 15 13.47 1.67 5.97
C CYS A 15 14.96 1.55 5.65
N ASN A 16 15.58 2.62 5.14
CA ASN A 16 17.01 2.64 4.85
C ASN A 16 17.85 2.52 6.11
N VAL A 17 17.55 3.30 7.16
CA VAL A 17 18.26 3.20 8.44
C VAL A 17 18.16 1.79 9.03
N TYR A 18 16.98 1.16 8.94
CA TYR A 18 16.80 -0.21 9.39
C TYR A 18 17.62 -1.21 8.57
N ALA A 19 17.64 -1.06 7.25
CA ALA A 19 18.41 -1.90 6.34
C ALA A 19 19.92 -1.78 6.58
N GLU A 20 20.45 -0.57 6.78
CA GLU A 20 21.85 -0.32 7.16
C GLU A 20 22.20 -1.04 8.47
N ALA A 21 21.36 -0.90 9.50
CA ALA A 21 21.56 -1.59 10.76
C ALA A 21 21.47 -3.12 10.61
N SER A 22 20.65 -3.62 9.68
CA SER A 22 20.54 -5.05 9.36
C SER A 22 21.80 -5.58 8.68
N ILE A 23 22.37 -4.82 7.74
CA ILE A 23 23.64 -5.13 7.07
C ILE A 23 24.76 -5.22 8.11
N GLU A 24 24.85 -4.26 9.04
CA GLU A 24 25.92 -4.27 10.04
C GLU A 24 25.87 -5.52 10.92
N ARG A 25 24.68 -5.85 11.44
CA ARG A 25 24.49 -7.09 12.22
C ARG A 25 24.81 -8.35 11.41
N LYS A 26 24.58 -8.35 10.10
CA LYS A 26 24.90 -9.48 9.22
C LYS A 26 26.41 -9.61 8.98
N ARG A 27 27.11 -8.49 8.80
CA ARG A 27 28.57 -8.46 8.71
C ARG A 27 29.21 -9.00 9.99
N GLU A 28 28.72 -8.59 11.15
CA GLU A 28 29.19 -9.10 12.46
C GLU A 28 29.00 -10.62 12.61
N ARG A 29 27.93 -11.19 12.04
CA ARG A 29 27.66 -12.64 12.06
C ARG A 29 28.34 -13.43 10.92
N GLY A 30 28.99 -12.76 9.98
CA GLY A 30 29.57 -13.39 8.79
C GLY A 30 28.53 -13.86 7.74
N GLU A 31 27.29 -13.38 7.82
CA GLU A 31 26.20 -13.70 6.89
C GLU A 31 26.22 -12.77 5.67
N LEU A 32 27.20 -12.95 4.77
CA LEU A 32 27.46 -12.00 3.68
C LEU A 32 26.51 -12.15 2.47
N ASP A 33 25.91 -13.33 2.27
CA ASP A 33 25.15 -13.66 1.05
C ASP A 33 23.94 -12.76 0.79
N ASP A 34 23.34 -12.22 1.85
CA ASP A 34 22.16 -11.35 1.73
C ASP A 34 22.50 -9.87 1.65
N ILE A 35 23.74 -9.45 1.93
CA ILE A 35 24.10 -8.03 2.02
C ILE A 35 23.79 -7.30 0.73
N ALA A 36 24.12 -7.88 -0.43
CA ALA A 36 23.85 -7.28 -1.73
C ALA A 36 22.35 -7.00 -1.97
N LYS A 37 21.46 -7.85 -1.43
CA LYS A 37 20.00 -7.63 -1.52
C LYS A 37 19.55 -6.45 -0.67
N TRP A 38 20.15 -6.29 0.52
CA TRP A 38 19.87 -5.16 1.40
C TRP A 38 20.42 -3.85 0.84
N GLU A 39 21.59 -3.88 0.20
CA GLU A 39 22.16 -2.73 -0.50
C GLU A 39 21.26 -2.30 -1.67
N ALA A 40 20.84 -3.24 -2.52
CA ALA A 40 19.89 -2.96 -3.60
C ALA A 40 18.56 -2.39 -3.07
N TYR A 41 18.04 -2.91 -1.96
CA TYR A 41 16.83 -2.37 -1.32
C TYR A 41 16.99 -0.89 -0.90
N ILE A 42 18.15 -0.53 -0.34
CA ILE A 42 18.46 0.86 0.01
C ILE A 42 18.53 1.73 -1.24
N GLU A 43 19.21 1.26 -2.30
CA GLU A 43 19.34 1.99 -3.57
C GLU A 43 17.96 2.27 -4.20
N PHE A 44 17.08 1.28 -4.26
CA PHE A 44 15.71 1.48 -4.77
C PHE A 44 14.92 2.49 -3.95
N ASN A 45 15.01 2.43 -2.62
CA ASN A 45 14.33 3.40 -1.76
C ASN A 45 14.91 4.81 -1.92
N GLN A 46 16.23 4.95 -2.10
CA GLN A 46 16.87 6.24 -2.38
C GLN A 46 16.38 6.81 -3.71
N HIS A 47 16.30 5.97 -4.75
CA HIS A 47 15.76 6.39 -6.04
C HIS A 47 14.29 6.86 -5.91
N ALA A 48 13.44 6.10 -5.20
CA ALA A 48 12.06 6.52 -4.94
C ALA A 48 11.99 7.84 -4.15
N LEU A 49 12.88 8.07 -3.19
CA LEU A 49 12.97 9.33 -2.45
C LEU A 49 13.33 10.51 -3.37
N GLU A 50 14.22 10.31 -4.34
CA GLU A 50 14.56 11.31 -5.35
C GLU A 50 13.37 11.61 -6.27
N GLU A 51 12.65 10.59 -6.72
CA GLU A 51 11.45 10.72 -7.55
C GLU A 51 10.29 11.42 -6.80
N ILE A 52 10.17 11.21 -5.49
CA ILE A 52 9.24 11.98 -4.64
C ILE A 52 9.68 13.44 -4.54
N ALA A 53 10.98 13.69 -4.36
CA ALA A 53 11.52 15.03 -4.17
C ALA A 53 11.47 15.89 -5.45
N ASN A 54 11.65 15.27 -6.61
CA ASN A 54 11.62 15.95 -7.90
C ASN A 54 10.23 15.99 -8.57
N GLY A 55 9.22 15.38 -7.95
CA GLY A 55 7.83 15.39 -8.40
C GLY A 55 7.45 14.32 -9.43
N THR A 56 8.37 13.42 -9.79
CA THR A 56 8.08 12.29 -10.70
C THR A 56 6.93 11.43 -10.21
N LEU A 57 6.78 11.28 -8.89
CA LEU A 57 5.71 10.51 -8.26
C LEU A 57 4.52 11.36 -7.77
N ASP A 58 4.39 12.62 -8.20
CA ASP A 58 3.30 13.51 -7.74
C ASP A 58 1.91 12.88 -7.94
N ARG A 59 1.70 12.21 -9.08
CA ARG A 59 0.43 11.54 -9.42
C ARG A 59 0.02 10.45 -8.41
N TRP A 60 0.94 9.93 -7.61
CA TRP A 60 0.64 8.91 -6.58
C TRP A 60 0.00 9.51 -5.33
N PHE A 61 0.16 10.81 -5.14
CA PHE A 61 -0.39 11.57 -4.01
C PHE A 61 -1.60 12.41 -4.41
N GLU A 62 -2.06 12.27 -5.66
CA GLU A 62 -3.30 12.89 -6.09
C GLU A 62 -4.49 12.14 -5.45
N PRO A 63 -5.52 12.86 -4.97
CA PRO A 63 -6.72 12.21 -4.45
C PRO A 63 -7.31 11.29 -5.52
N ASN A 64 -7.47 10.01 -5.18
CA ASN A 64 -8.02 9.06 -6.13
C ASN A 64 -9.51 9.38 -6.36
N ASN A 65 -9.81 10.05 -7.47
CA ASN A 65 -11.17 10.41 -7.91
C ASN A 65 -11.88 9.24 -8.63
N GLU A 66 -11.39 8.02 -8.47
CA GLU A 66 -12.17 6.85 -8.83
C GLU A 66 -13.50 6.93 -8.09
N HIS A 67 -14.57 7.20 -8.85
CA HIS A 67 -15.93 7.09 -8.38
C HIS A 67 -16.13 5.64 -7.96
N GLN A 68 -15.82 5.33 -6.70
CA GLN A 68 -16.35 4.13 -6.09
C GLN A 68 -17.86 4.33 -6.13
N PRO A 69 -18.62 3.50 -6.88
CA PRO A 69 -20.06 3.56 -6.79
C PRO A 69 -20.41 3.44 -5.31
N PRO A 70 -21.34 4.26 -4.80
CA PRO A 70 -21.67 4.23 -3.39
C PRO A 70 -21.95 2.79 -3.00
N LEU A 71 -21.36 2.34 -1.89
CA LEU A 71 -21.70 1.04 -1.32
C LEU A 71 -23.20 1.07 -1.02
N VAL A 72 -24.00 0.48 -1.92
CA VAL A 72 -25.44 0.35 -1.74
C VAL A 72 -25.64 -0.69 -0.64
N ARG A 73 -25.71 -0.22 0.61
CA ARG A 73 -26.21 -1.03 1.71
C ARG A 73 -27.71 -1.16 1.53
N LEU A 74 -28.11 -2.31 1.02
CA LEU A 74 -29.50 -2.75 1.10
C LEU A 74 -29.76 -3.19 2.53
N ASP A 75 -30.73 -2.54 3.18
CA ASP A 75 -31.23 -2.99 4.46
C ASP A 75 -32.13 -4.21 4.23
N VAL A 76 -31.64 -5.37 4.64
CA VAL A 76 -32.31 -6.65 4.45
C VAL A 76 -33.53 -6.75 5.36
N ASP A 77 -33.56 -6.05 6.48
CA ASP A 77 -34.63 -6.17 7.47
C ASP A 77 -35.92 -5.48 7.03
N VAL A 78 -35.82 -4.49 6.14
CA VAL A 78 -36.98 -3.80 5.53
C VAL A 78 -37.51 -4.46 4.27
N MET A 79 -36.85 -5.51 3.76
CA MET A 79 -37.32 -6.23 2.56
C MET A 79 -38.47 -7.17 2.85
N GLU A 80 -39.47 -7.18 1.99
CA GLU A 80 -40.50 -8.22 2.02
C GLU A 80 -39.89 -9.59 1.68
N HIS A 81 -40.51 -10.67 2.17
CA HIS A 81 -39.99 -12.03 1.99
C HIS A 81 -39.72 -12.38 0.52
N VAL A 82 -40.60 -11.94 -0.39
CA VAL A 82 -40.49 -12.16 -1.83
C VAL A 82 -39.29 -11.40 -2.41
N GLU A 83 -39.11 -10.13 -2.05
CA GLU A 83 -38.01 -9.29 -2.53
C GLU A 83 -36.65 -9.84 -2.10
N ARG A 84 -36.57 -10.28 -0.83
CA ARG A 84 -35.38 -10.89 -0.25
C ARG A 84 -34.99 -12.20 -0.93
N SER A 85 -35.98 -13.04 -1.25
CA SER A 85 -35.78 -14.31 -1.95
C SER A 85 -35.26 -14.10 -3.38
N ILE A 86 -35.81 -13.12 -4.11
CA ILE A 86 -35.37 -12.79 -5.47
C ILE A 86 -33.93 -12.26 -5.45
N TRP A 87 -33.63 -11.32 -4.54
CA TRP A 87 -32.29 -10.76 -4.38
C TRP A 87 -31.24 -11.84 -4.05
N LEU A 88 -31.52 -12.71 -3.07
CA LEU A 88 -30.61 -13.77 -2.66
C LEU A 88 -30.33 -14.78 -3.79
N ASN A 89 -31.37 -15.14 -4.56
CA ASN A 89 -31.21 -16.02 -5.72
C ASN A 89 -30.34 -15.38 -6.81
N GLY A 90 -30.42 -14.07 -7.01
CA GLY A 90 -29.58 -13.32 -7.95
C GLY A 90 -28.10 -13.27 -7.57
N ILE A 91 -27.76 -13.45 -6.28
CA ILE A 91 -26.38 -13.51 -5.78
C ILE A 91 -25.83 -14.93 -5.83
N LEU A 92 -26.64 -15.92 -5.45
CA LEU A 92 -26.20 -17.31 -5.32
C LEU A 92 -26.21 -18.10 -6.64
N SER A 93 -26.92 -17.61 -7.66
CA SER A 93 -26.95 -18.26 -8.97
C SER A 93 -25.84 -17.72 -9.87
N PRO A 94 -24.88 -18.56 -10.32
CA PRO A 94 -23.98 -18.17 -11.40
C PRO A 94 -24.80 -17.87 -12.66
N ARG A 95 -24.43 -16.82 -13.39
CA ARG A 95 -24.83 -16.68 -14.80
C ARG A 95 -23.98 -17.60 -15.66
#